data_AF-A0A1N6IGE0-F1
#
_entry.id   AF-A0A1N6IGE0-F1
#
_cell.length_a   1.000
_cell.length_b   1.000
_cell.length_c   1.000
_cell.angle_alpha   90.00
_cell.angle_beta   90.00
_cell.angle_gamma   90.00
#
_symmetry.space_group_name_H-M   'P 1'
#
loop_
_entity.id
_entity.type
_entity.pdbx_description
1 polymer ?
#
loop_
_entity_poly.entity_id
_entity_poly.type
_entity_poly.pdbx_seq_one_letter_code
_entity_poly.pdbx_strand_id
1 'polypeptide(L)'
;MSLTPIDWRPEPKTLAQFSEISLFFLGMVAAPLASLRGQPTLAATFWVAAVACRIVGAWRPTALKPVYLGLTLATWPIGWVVSHLALAVVYYGVITPIALVFRLLGRDPLTRRFDRDATTYWEPYDPDRGTDQYLRQF
;
A
#
# COMPACT_ATOMS: atom_id res chain seq x y z
N MET A 1 0.62 -5.84 7.51
CA MET A 1 -0.20 -5.10 6.54
C MET A 1 -1.24 -6.05 5.98
N SER A 2 -2.51 -5.92 6.37
CA SER A 2 -3.56 -6.63 5.65
C SER A 2 -3.66 -6.00 4.27
N LEU A 3 -3.51 -6.80 3.22
CA LEU A 3 -3.88 -6.38 1.88
C LEU A 3 -5.36 -6.03 1.96
N THR A 4 -5.72 -4.79 1.60
CA THR A 4 -7.13 -4.37 1.60
C THR A 4 -7.93 -5.38 0.79
N PRO A 5 -8.94 -6.04 1.39
CA PRO A 5 -9.72 -7.04 0.68
C PRO A 5 -10.40 -6.36 -0.52
N ILE A 6 -10.37 -7.03 -1.67
CA ILE A 6 -11.01 -6.52 -2.88
C ILE A 6 -12.51 -6.40 -2.61
N ASP A 7 -13.04 -5.19 -2.72
CA ASP A 7 -14.48 -4.95 -2.58
C ASP A 7 -15.22 -5.40 -3.84
N TRP A 8 -15.85 -6.57 -3.77
CA TRP A 8 -16.64 -7.18 -4.85
C TRP A 8 -18.00 -6.50 -5.06
N ARG A 9 -18.45 -5.67 -4.12
CA ARG A 9 -19.74 -4.96 -4.17
C ARG A 9 -19.52 -3.47 -3.85
N PRO A 10 -18.81 -2.74 -4.73
CA PRO A 10 -18.56 -1.33 -4.51
C PRO A 10 -19.88 -0.55 -4.44
N GLU A 11 -19.94 0.38 -3.49
CA GLU A 11 -21.06 1.30 -3.34
C GLU A 11 -21.20 2.16 -4.62
N PRO A 12 -22.43 2.53 -5.03
CA PRO A 12 -22.64 3.38 -6.21
C PRO A 12 -21.84 4.69 -6.20
N LYS A 13 -21.57 5.24 -5.01
CA LYS A 13 -20.75 6.45 -4.81
C LYS A 13 -19.30 6.24 -5.24
N THR A 14 -18.70 5.09 -4.93
CA THR A 14 -17.33 4.73 -5.32
C THR A 14 -17.20 4.62 -6.84
N LEU A 15 -18.21 4.05 -7.50
CA LEU A 15 -18.25 3.94 -8.96
C LEU A 15 -18.44 5.32 -9.64
N ALA A 16 -19.20 6.23 -9.03
CA ALA A 16 -19.32 7.60 -9.49
C ALA A 16 -17.98 8.36 -9.35
N GLN A 17 -17.30 8.25 -8.21
CA GLN A 17 -15.97 8.83 -8.01
C GLN A 17 -14.94 8.28 -9.01
N PHE A 18 -14.99 6.97 -9.28
CA PHE A 18 -14.14 6.35 -10.30
C PHE A 18 -14.34 6.98 -11.69
N SER A 19 -15.58 7.32 -12.06
CA SER A 19 -15.86 8.00 -13.34
C SER A 19 -15.26 9.41 -13.42
N GLU A 20 -15.21 10.12 -12.30
CA GLU A 20 -14.63 11.46 -12.20
C GLU A 20 -13.10 11.41 -12.28
N ILE A 21 -12.48 10.47 -11.55
CA ILE A 21 -11.04 10.21 -11.63
C ILE A 21 -10.66 9.78 -13.05
N SER A 22 -11.44 8.90 -13.67
CA SER A 22 -11.20 8.43 -15.04
C SER A 22 -11.31 9.57 -16.05
N LEU A 23 -12.28 10.47 -15.90
CA LEU A 23 -12.40 11.67 -16.74
C LEU A 23 -11.16 12.56 -16.62
N PHE A 24 -10.73 12.84 -15.40
CA PHE A 24 -9.55 13.68 -15.15
C PHE A 24 -8.29 13.05 -15.74
N PHE A 25 -8.07 11.75 -15.51
CA PHE A 25 -6.89 11.05 -15.98
C PHE A 25 -6.88 10.91 -17.52
N LEU A 26 -7.96 10.41 -18.12
CA LEU A 26 -8.03 10.23 -19.58
C LEU A 26 -8.10 11.57 -20.33
N GLY A 27 -8.85 12.54 -19.81
CA GLY A 27 -9.05 13.83 -20.44
C GLY A 27 -7.89 14.81 -20.27
N MET A 28 -7.29 14.86 -19.08
CA MET A 28 -6.24 15.85 -18.77
C MET A 28 -4.82 15.31 -18.93
N VAL A 29 -4.62 13.99 -18.86
CA VAL A 29 -3.28 13.38 -18.99
C VAL A 29 -3.15 12.62 -20.31
N ALA A 30 -4.01 11.65 -20.58
CA ALA A 30 -3.85 10.75 -21.73
C ALA A 30 -4.08 11.44 -23.08
N ALA A 31 -5.14 12.25 -23.21
CA ALA A 31 -5.45 12.93 -24.46
C ALA A 31 -4.41 14.01 -24.86
N PRO A 32 -3.91 14.86 -23.95
CA PRO A 32 -2.83 15.79 -24.27
C PRO A 32 -1.52 15.07 -24.62
N LEU A 33 -1.15 13.99 -23.91
CA LEU A 33 0.04 13.21 -24.26
C LEU A 33 -0.05 12.60 -25.66
N ALA A 34 -1.23 12.10 -26.05
CA ALA A 34 -1.45 11.55 -27.39
C ALA A 34 -1.41 12.62 -28.48
N SER A 35 -1.91 13.83 -28.18
CA SER A 35 -1.83 14.99 -29.07
C SER A 35 -0.40 15.47 -29.26
N LEU A 36 0.40 15.53 -28.18
CA LEU A 36 1.83 15.87 -28.22
C LEU A 36 2.66 14.83 -28.98
N ARG A 37 2.19 13.58 -29.06
CA ARG A 37 2.79 12.51 -29.88
C ARG A 37 2.36 12.54 -31.34
N GLY A 38 1.57 13.54 -31.76
CA GLY A 38 1.12 13.69 -33.14
C GLY A 38 0.07 12.69 -33.59
N GLN A 39 -0.64 12.05 -32.65
CA GLN A 39 -1.67 11.04 -32.94
C GLN A 39 -3.07 11.57 -32.57
N PRO A 40 -3.67 12.43 -33.41
CA PRO A 40 -4.93 13.11 -33.09
C PRO A 40 -6.11 12.15 -32.96
N THR A 41 -6.09 11.02 -33.67
CA THR A 41 -7.12 9.97 -33.59
C THR A 41 -7.15 9.32 -32.21
N LEU A 42 -6.00 8.99 -31.62
CA LEU A 42 -5.92 8.45 -30.27
C LEU A 42 -6.32 9.49 -29.22
N ALA A 43 -5.90 10.75 -29.38
CA ALA A 43 -6.30 11.83 -28.48
C ALA A 43 -7.83 12.02 -28.45
N ALA A 44 -8.49 12.00 -29.62
CA ALA A 44 -9.94 12.08 -29.71
C ALA A 44 -10.61 10.85 -29.08
N THR A 45 -10.06 9.65 -29.28
CA THR A 45 -10.60 8.41 -28.70
C THR A 45 -10.54 8.44 -27.17
N PHE A 46 -9.43 8.90 -26.58
CA PHE A 46 -9.31 9.07 -25.13
C PHE A 46 -10.27 10.12 -24.58
N TRP A 47 -10.47 11.23 -25.28
CA TRP A 47 -11.46 12.25 -24.90
C TRP A 47 -12.89 11.70 -24.93
N VAL A 48 -13.27 11.01 -26.00
CA VAL A 48 -14.60 10.40 -26.14
C VAL A 48 -14.80 9.34 -25.05
N ALA A 49 -13.81 8.49 -24.79
CA ALA A 49 -13.87 7.50 -23.73
C ALA A 49 -14.01 8.14 -22.33
N ALA A 50 -13.28 9.23 -22.07
CA ALA A 50 -13.35 9.97 -20.81
C ALA A 50 -14.75 10.54 -20.55
N VAL A 51 -15.33 11.20 -21.56
CA VAL A 51 -16.68 11.77 -21.50
C VAL A 51 -17.74 10.67 -21.39
N ALA A 52 -17.61 9.57 -22.15
CA ALA A 52 -18.50 8.43 -22.07
C ALA A 52 -18.50 7.82 -20.67
N CYS A 53 -17.31 7.59 -20.07
CA CYS A 53 -17.21 7.11 -18.69
C CYS A 53 -17.90 8.07 -17.70
N ARG A 54 -17.76 9.38 -17.86
CA ARG A 54 -18.41 10.37 -16.99
C ARG A 54 -19.93 10.34 -17.10
N ILE A 55 -20.47 10.24 -18.32
CA ILE A 55 -21.91 10.19 -18.58
C ILE A 55 -22.49 8.89 -18.00
N VAL A 56 -21.85 7.75 -18.27
CA VAL A 56 -22.27 6.45 -17.74
C VAL A 56 -22.21 6.43 -16.21
N GLY A 57 -21.16 6.98 -15.61
CA GLY A 57 -21.02 7.09 -14.16
C GLY A 57 -22.06 7.98 -13.49
N ALA A 58 -22.53 9.03 -14.17
CA ALA A 58 -23.58 9.92 -13.69
C ALA A 58 -24.97 9.28 -13.72
N TRP A 59 -25.28 8.50 -14.76
CA TRP A 59 -26.62 7.95 -14.97
C TRP A 59 -26.78 6.55 -14.38
N ARG A 60 -25.80 5.67 -14.60
CA ARG A 60 -25.83 4.26 -14.17
C ARG A 60 -24.44 3.81 -13.68
N PRO A 61 -24.03 4.19 -12.46
CA PRO A 61 -22.73 3.81 -11.90
C PRO A 61 -22.50 2.30 -11.90
N THR A 62 -23.55 1.49 -11.73
CA THR A 62 -23.48 0.02 -11.71
C THR A 62 -22.94 -0.59 -13.01
N ALA A 63 -23.07 0.11 -14.15
CA ALA A 63 -22.52 -0.36 -15.43
C ALA A 63 -20.98 -0.29 -15.49
N LEU A 64 -20.35 0.55 -14.66
CA LEU A 64 -18.89 0.67 -14.55
C LEU A 64 -18.27 -0.40 -13.64
N LYS A 65 -19.09 -1.16 -12.91
CA LYS A 65 -18.63 -2.21 -12.00
C LYS A 65 -17.63 -3.20 -12.62
N PRO A 66 -17.88 -3.82 -13.80
CA PRO A 66 -16.93 -4.79 -14.36
C PRO A 66 -15.59 -4.14 -14.74
N VAL A 67 -15.61 -2.89 -15.24
CA VAL A 67 -14.40 -2.15 -15.58
C VAL A 67 -13.60 -1.81 -14.31
N TYR A 68 -14.28 -1.31 -13.29
CA TYR A 68 -13.68 -1.01 -11.99
C TYR A 68 -13.04 -2.25 -11.36
N LEU A 69 -13.76 -3.38 -11.32
CA LEU A 69 -13.24 -4.63 -10.76
C LEU A 69 -12.06 -5.17 -11.58
N GLY A 70 -12.13 -5.10 -12.91
CA GLY A 70 -11.03 -5.52 -13.78
C GLY A 70 -9.76 -4.72 -13.55
N LEU A 71 -9.86 -3.39 -13.49
CA LEU A 71 -8.72 -2.51 -13.18
C LEU A 71 -8.21 -2.72 -11.75
N THR A 72 -9.10 -2.86 -10.78
CA THR A 72 -8.72 -3.11 -9.38
C THR A 72 -7.94 -4.41 -9.26
N LEU A 73 -8.41 -5.48 -9.91
CA LEU A 73 -7.73 -6.77 -9.93
C LEU A 73 -6.37 -6.69 -10.64
N ALA A 74 -6.29 -5.96 -11.76
CA ALA A 74 -5.03 -5.75 -12.48
C ALA A 74 -4.00 -4.94 -11.68
N THR A 75 -4.46 -4.00 -10.85
CA THR A 75 -3.59 -3.11 -10.05
C THR A 75 -3.22 -3.72 -8.70
N TRP A 76 -4.01 -4.69 -8.20
CA TRP A 76 -3.79 -5.33 -6.90
C TRP A 76 -2.35 -5.90 -6.70
N PRO A 77 -1.73 -6.59 -7.68
CA PRO A 77 -0.35 -7.07 -7.55
C PRO A 77 0.66 -5.94 -7.36
N ILE A 78 0.41 -4.77 -7.94
CA ILE A 78 1.30 -3.61 -7.81
C ILE A 78 1.33 -3.15 -6.36
N GLY A 79 0.16 -3.05 -5.71
CA GLY A 79 0.08 -2.73 -4.28
C GLY A 79 0.84 -3.73 -3.42
N TRP A 80 0.69 -5.03 -3.70
CA TRP A 80 1.42 -6.09 -3.02
C TRP A 80 2.95 -5.92 -3.17
N VAL A 81 3.45 -5.70 -4.39
CA VAL A 81 4.89 -5.48 -4.64
C VAL A 81 5.39 -4.24 -3.91
N VAL A 82 4.67 -3.13 -3.98
CA VAL A 82 5.08 -1.87 -3.33
C VAL A 82 5.15 -2.03 -1.82
N SER A 83 4.18 -2.71 -1.19
CA SER A 83 4.22 -2.98 0.25
C SER A 83 5.43 -3.84 0.66
N HIS A 84 5.73 -4.90 -0.11
CA HIS A 84 6.90 -5.74 0.15
C HIS A 84 8.20 -5.01 -0.08
N LEU A 85 8.27 -4.19 -1.14
CA LEU A 85 9.45 -3.39 -1.45
C LEU A 85 9.69 -2.34 -0.37
N ALA A 86 8.65 -1.63 0.09
CA ALA A 86 8.77 -0.68 1.17
C ALA A 86 9.25 -1.35 2.47
N LEU A 87 8.71 -2.51 2.81
CA LEU A 87 9.15 -3.29 3.96
C LEU A 87 10.62 -3.73 3.80
N ALA A 88 11.01 -4.21 2.63
CA ALA A 88 12.38 -4.60 2.33
C ALA A 88 13.35 -3.41 2.44
N VAL A 89 12.98 -2.23 1.92
CA VAL A 89 13.78 -1.01 2.01
C VAL A 89 13.98 -0.60 3.47
N VAL A 90 12.93 -0.60 4.30
CA VAL A 90 13.08 -0.26 5.72
C VAL A 90 13.93 -1.31 6.45
N TYR A 91 13.66 -2.59 6.20
CA TYR A 91 14.37 -3.69 6.86
C TYR A 91 15.86 -3.70 6.51
N TYR A 92 16.21 -3.64 5.22
CA TYR A 92 17.60 -3.72 4.76
C TYR A 92 18.31 -2.37 4.78
N GLY A 93 17.60 -1.26 4.60
CA GLY A 93 18.16 0.09 4.58
C GLY A 93 18.29 0.74 5.96
N VAL A 94 17.47 0.35 6.94
CA VAL A 94 17.49 0.96 8.28
C VAL A 94 17.78 -0.07 9.37
N ILE A 95 16.96 -1.12 9.47
CA ILE A 95 17.07 -2.08 10.60
C ILE A 95 18.38 -2.87 10.53
N THR A 96 18.71 -3.38 9.35
CA THR A 96 19.90 -4.20 9.12
C THR A 96 21.21 -3.44 9.40
N PRO A 97 21.44 -2.21 8.91
CA PRO A 97 22.67 -1.48 9.24
C PRO A 97 22.75 -1.11 10.71
N ILE A 98 21.64 -0.79 11.38
CA ILE A 98 21.64 -0.58 12.85
C ILE A 98 22.09 -1.85 13.57
N ALA A 99 21.54 -3.01 13.19
CA ALA A 99 21.94 -4.29 13.77
C ALA A 99 23.41 -4.62 13.48
N LEU A 100 23.91 -4.28 12.29
CA LEU A 100 25.32 -4.46 11.92
C LEU A 100 26.24 -3.58 12.79
N VAL A 101 25.88 -2.31 13.00
CA VAL A 101 26.61 -1.40 13.89
C VAL A 101 26.64 -1.92 15.32
N PHE A 102 25.51 -2.39 15.86
CA PHE A 102 25.47 -2.99 17.20
C PHE A 102 26.35 -4.24 17.29
N ARG A 103 26.33 -5.09 16.26
CA ARG A 103 27.20 -6.27 16.19
C ARG A 103 28.68 -5.89 16.15
N LEU A 104 29.06 -4.86 15.40
CA LEU A 104 30.45 -4.35 15.34
C LEU A 104 30.90 -3.73 16.66
N LEU A 105 30.00 -3.03 17.37
CA LEU A 105 30.26 -2.46 18.69
C LEU A 105 30.19 -3.50 19.82
N GLY A 106 29.92 -4.77 19.52
CA GLY A 106 29.78 -5.84 20.51
C GLY A 106 28.56 -5.71 21.42
N ARG A 107 27.62 -4.82 21.10
CA ARG A 107 26.41 -4.57 21.88
C ARG A 107 25.34 -5.60 21.50
N ASP A 108 24.95 -6.46 22.43
CA ASP A 108 23.85 -7.41 22.27
C ASP A 108 22.69 -7.08 23.21
N PRO A 109 21.89 -6.03 22.92
CA PRO A 109 20.81 -5.59 23.80
C PRO A 109 19.63 -6.58 23.85
N LEU A 110 19.61 -7.58 22.98
CA LEU A 110 18.55 -8.59 22.91
C LEU A 110 19.03 -9.95 23.43
N THR A 111 20.22 -10.01 24.03
CA THR A 111 20.80 -11.22 24.65
C THR A 111 20.68 -12.44 23.71
N ARG A 112 20.91 -12.22 22.42
CA ARG A 112 20.67 -13.21 21.36
C ARG A 112 21.75 -14.27 21.29
N ARG A 113 22.90 -14.04 21.91
CA ARG A 113 23.97 -15.04 22.02
C ARG A 113 23.52 -16.20 22.90
N PHE A 114 23.63 -17.41 22.36
CA PHE A 114 23.36 -18.63 23.10
C PHE A 114 24.45 -18.84 24.16
N ASP A 115 24.04 -18.88 25.42
CA ASP A 115 24.89 -19.20 26.56
C ASP A 115 24.73 -20.70 26.87
N ARG A 116 25.82 -21.46 26.73
CA ARG A 116 25.83 -22.91 26.99
C ARG A 116 25.91 -23.25 28.47
N ASP A 117 26.36 -22.30 29.29
CA ASP A 117 26.57 -22.49 30.72
C ASP A 117 25.37 -21.96 31.53
N ALA A 118 24.41 -21.31 30.86
CA ALA A 118 23.16 -20.88 31.48
C ALA A 118 22.27 -22.08 31.86
N THR A 119 21.94 -22.19 33.15
CA THR A 119 20.97 -23.16 33.67
C THR A 119 19.54 -22.88 33.20
N THR A 120 19.24 -21.62 32.88
CA THR A 120 17.95 -21.18 32.37
C THR A 120 18.08 -19.81 31.67
N TYR A 121 17.28 -19.60 30.61
CA TYR A 121 17.13 -18.30 29.92
C TYR A 121 16.01 -17.44 30.49
N TRP A 122 15.31 -17.90 31.53
CA TRP A 122 14.28 -17.13 32.21
C TRP A 122 14.91 -15.94 32.93
N GLU A 123 14.49 -14.73 32.57
CA GLU A 123 14.85 -13.52 33.33
C GLU A 123 14.06 -13.49 34.66
N PRO A 124 14.71 -13.14 35.78
CA PRO A 124 14.04 -13.06 37.08
C PRO A 124 12.94 -11.99 37.04
N TYR A 125 11.73 -12.41 37.40
CA TYR A 125 10.59 -11.51 37.56
C TYR A 125 10.76 -10.71 38.86
N ASP A 126 10.68 -9.39 38.76
CA ASP A 126 10.69 -8.49 39.93
C ASP A 126 9.25 -8.31 40.46
N PRO A 127 8.89 -8.90 41.61
CA PRO A 127 7.54 -8.82 42.15
C PRO A 127 7.18 -7.44 42.70
N ASP A 128 8.17 -6.56 42.94
CA ASP A 128 7.95 -5.19 43.42
C ASP A 128 7.58 -4.22 42.29
N ARG A 129 7.63 -4.67 41.02
CA ARG A 129 7.05 -3.93 39.89
C ARG A 129 5.52 -3.94 39.98
N GLY A 130 5.00 -2.89 40.62
CA GLY A 130 3.57 -2.63 40.71
C GLY A 130 2.89 -2.60 39.33
N THR A 131 1.65 -3.10 39.28
CA THR A 131 0.89 -3.24 38.03
C THR A 131 0.64 -1.90 37.34
N ASP A 132 0.75 -0.80 38.09
CA ASP A 132 0.67 0.59 37.63
C ASP A 132 1.82 0.98 36.69
N GLN A 133 2.97 0.31 36.76
CA GLN A 133 4.08 0.52 35.80
C GLN A 133 3.76 -0.02 34.41
N TYR A 134 2.90 -1.04 34.26
CA TYR A 134 2.49 -1.50 32.93
C TYR A 134 1.71 -0.43 32.16
N LEU A 135 1.07 0.50 32.88
CA LEU A 135 0.35 1.63 32.28
C LEU A 135 1.28 2.79 31.90
N ARG A 136 2.55 2.75 32.30
CA ARG A 136 3.58 3.77 32.01
C ARG A 136 4.67 3.18 31.12
N GLN A 137 4.40 3.11 29.82
CA GLN A 137 5.35 2.56 28.83
C GLN A 137 6.48 3.53 28.43
N PHE A 138 6.47 4.78 28.92
CA PHE A 138 7.48 5.82 28.63
C PHE A 138 7.87 6.58 29.89
#